data_AF-L0F701-F1
#
_entry.id   AF-L0F701-F1
#
_cell.length_a   1.000
_cell.length_b   1.000
_cell.length_c   1.000
_cell.angle_alpha   90.00
_cell.angle_beta   90.00
_cell.angle_gamma   90.00
#
_symmetry.space_group_name_H-M   'P 1'
#
loop_
_entity.id
_entity.type
_entity.pdbx_description
1 polymer ?
#
loop_
_entity_poly.entity_id
_entity_poly.type
_entity_poly.pdbx_seq_one_letter_code
_entity_poly.pdbx_strand_id
1 'polypeptide(L)'
;MMISPESYYEEYLKGKTRDQIMTAIRGLKQEIGRLKNTMEGPEYGIKEIMHPSEDTRLHWTREYLKRAKQAYALNSSIFLNIL
;
A
#
# COMPACT_ATOMS: atom_id res chain seq x y z
N MET A 1 -13.68 -1.81 6.41
CA MET A 1 -13.60 -2.63 5.18
C MET A 1 -12.38 -2.19 4.40
N MET A 2 -11.58 -3.12 3.87
CA MET A 2 -10.47 -2.79 2.96
C MET A 2 -11.03 -2.72 1.54
N ILE A 3 -10.49 -1.83 0.70
CA ILE A 3 -10.88 -1.71 -0.72
C ILE A 3 -10.05 -2.66 -1.60
N SER A 4 -10.51 -2.97 -2.81
CA SER A 4 -9.71 -3.77 -3.74
C SER A 4 -8.45 -3.02 -4.19
N PRO A 5 -7.39 -3.72 -4.61
CA PRO A 5 -6.19 -3.09 -5.19
C PRO A 5 -6.49 -2.25 -6.43
N GLU A 6 -7.53 -2.62 -7.20
CA GLU A 6 -8.01 -1.88 -8.36
C GLU A 6 -8.65 -0.55 -7.95
N SER A 7 -9.56 -0.57 -6.97
CA SER A 7 -10.14 0.66 -6.41
C SER A 7 -9.06 1.55 -5.80
N TYR A 8 -8.09 0.96 -5.10
CA TYR A 8 -6.95 1.70 -4.57
C TYR A 8 -6.16 2.41 -5.68
N TYR A 9 -5.93 1.76 -6.82
CA TYR A 9 -5.27 2.40 -7.96
C TYR A 9 -6.09 3.57 -8.50
N GLU A 10 -7.37 3.36 -8.77
CA GLU A 10 -8.25 4.37 -9.37
C GLU A 10 -8.38 5.61 -8.47
N GLU A 11 -8.54 5.42 -7.15
CA GLU A 11 -8.75 6.52 -6.21
C GLU A 11 -7.45 7.22 -5.79
N TYR A 12 -6.35 6.48 -5.60
CA TYR A 12 -5.15 7.01 -4.94
C TYR A 12 -3.93 7.14 -5.85
N LEU A 13 -3.89 6.45 -7.00
CA LEU A 13 -2.69 6.40 -7.86
C LEU A 13 -2.91 6.97 -9.26
N LYS A 14 -4.09 6.78 -9.85
CA LYS A 14 -4.39 7.22 -11.22
C LYS A 14 -4.29 8.75 -11.33
N GLY A 15 -3.58 9.21 -12.37
CA GLY A 15 -3.35 10.63 -12.61
C GLY A 15 -2.42 11.33 -11.60
N LYS A 16 -1.83 10.61 -10.64
CA LYS A 16 -0.85 11.16 -9.71
C LYS A 16 0.54 11.26 -10.35
N THR A 17 1.31 12.26 -9.94
CA THR A 17 2.69 12.43 -10.36
C THR A 17 3.61 11.38 -9.72
N ARG A 18 4.82 11.20 -10.26
CA ARG A 18 5.83 10.30 -9.68
C ARG A 18 6.12 10.58 -8.20
N ASP A 19 6.19 11.85 -7.82
CA ASP A 19 6.50 12.24 -6.43
C ASP A 19 5.34 11.95 -5.48
N GLN A 20 4.11 12.12 -5.94
CA GLN A 20 2.91 11.74 -5.20
C GLN A 20 2.85 10.21 -5.02
N ILE A 21 3.13 9.44 -6.08
CA ILE A 21 3.18 7.98 -6.01
C ILE A 21 4.32 7.50 -5.09
N MET A 22 5.50 8.13 -5.15
CA MET A 22 6.62 7.84 -4.25
C MET A 22 6.24 8.09 -2.78
N THR A 23 5.49 9.16 -2.52
CA THR A 23 4.98 9.46 -1.17
C THR A 23 4.02 8.36 -0.69
N ALA A 24 3.10 7.89 -1.54
CA ALA A 24 2.24 6.76 -1.23
C ALA A 24 3.06 5.47 -0.93
N ILE A 25 4.08 5.17 -1.73
CA ILE A 25 4.98 4.02 -1.51
C ILE A 25 5.66 4.10 -0.13
N ARG A 26 6.15 5.28 0.27
CA ARG A 26 6.78 5.47 1.59
C ARG A 26 5.79 5.23 2.72
N GLY A 27 4.59 5.80 2.64
CA GLY A 27 3.53 5.60 3.62
C GLY A 27 3.13 4.13 3.78
N LEU A 28 2.95 3.42 2.67
CA LEU A 28 2.61 1.99 2.68
C LEU A 28 3.73 1.13 3.31
N LYS A 29 5.00 1.43 3.03
CA LYS A 29 6.13 0.74 3.68
C LYS A 29 6.16 0.98 5.19
N GLN A 30 5.90 2.21 5.62
CA GLN A 30 5.83 2.55 7.05
C GLN A 30 4.69 1.80 7.74
N GLU A 31 3.50 1.75 7.13
CA GLU A 31 2.36 1.02 7.69
C GLU A 31 2.62 -0.48 7.78
N ILE A 32 3.26 -1.08 6.77
CA ILE A 32 3.71 -2.48 6.83
C ILE A 32 4.65 -2.70 8.01
N GLY A 33 5.62 -1.79 8.23
CA GLY A 33 6.52 -1.86 9.38
C GLY A 33 5.77 -1.77 10.71
N ARG A 34 4.85 -0.81 10.83
CA ARG A 34 4.03 -0.63 12.04
C ARG A 34 3.17 -1.86 12.36
N LEU A 35 2.53 -2.45 11.34
CA LEU A 35 1.72 -3.66 11.47
C LEU A 35 2.57 -4.86 11.91
N LYS A 36 3.73 -5.09 11.28
CA LYS A 36 4.66 -6.14 11.69
C LYS A 36 5.10 -5.98 13.14
N ASN A 37 5.54 -4.79 13.53
CA ASN A 37 5.97 -4.52 14.90
C ASN A 37 4.85 -4.75 15.92
N THR A 38 3.60 -4.47 15.54
CA THR A 38 2.42 -4.75 16.38
C THR A 38 2.21 -6.26 16.54
N MET A 39 2.35 -7.02 15.45
CA MET A 39 2.17 -8.47 15.44
C MET A 39 3.30 -9.24 16.12
N GLU A 40 4.51 -8.68 16.14
CA GLU A 40 5.69 -9.25 16.80
C GLU A 40 5.77 -8.87 18.30
N GLY A 41 4.89 -7.96 18.77
CA GLY A 41 4.87 -7.48 20.14
C GLY A 41 4.33 -8.51 21.14
N PRO A 42 4.76 -8.45 22.42
CA PRO A 42 4.33 -9.40 23.46
C PRO A 42 2.83 -9.33 23.80
N GLU A 43 2.17 -8.25 23.40
CA GLU A 43 0.74 -8.02 23.63
C GLU A 43 -0.13 -8.49 22.45
N TYR A 44 0.49 -8.98 21.37
CA TYR A 44 -0.25 -9.48 20.21
C TYR A 44 -1.08 -10.71 20.59
N GLY A 45 -2.36 -10.73 20.18
CA GLY A 45 -3.31 -11.79 20.53
C GLY A 45 -3.85 -11.74 21.97
N ILE A 46 -3.30 -10.89 22.85
CA ILE A 46 -3.87 -10.60 24.17
C ILE A 46 -4.93 -9.49 24.06
N LYS A 47 -4.66 -8.50 23.20
CA LYS A 47 -5.60 -7.41 22.92
C LYS A 47 -6.77 -7.90 22.05
N GLU A 48 -7.91 -7.24 22.24
CA GLU A 48 -9.10 -7.47 21.42
C GLU A 48 -8.77 -7.28 19.94
N ILE A 49 -9.19 -8.25 19.12
CA ILE A 49 -8.94 -8.22 17.67
C ILE A 49 -9.79 -7.10 17.06
N MET A 50 -9.13 -6.07 16.54
CA MET A 50 -9.82 -5.04 15.77
C MET A 50 -10.07 -5.54 14.34
N HIS A 51 -11.28 -5.30 13.80
CA HIS A 51 -11.62 -5.68 12.43
C HIS A 51 -11.51 -4.49 11.46
N PRO A 52 -10.84 -4.64 10.30
CA PRO A 52 -10.11 -5.84 9.85
C PRO A 52 -8.85 -6.09 10.67
N SER A 53 -8.52 -7.38 10.89
CA SER A 53 -7.35 -7.81 11.68
C SER A 53 -6.05 -7.28 11.09
N GLU A 54 -5.01 -7.21 11.93
CA GLU A 54 -3.66 -6.80 11.53
C GLU A 54 -3.14 -7.64 10.37
N ASP A 55 -3.33 -8.97 10.38
CA ASP A 55 -3.00 -9.87 9.28
C ASP A 55 -3.70 -9.47 7.97
N THR A 56 -5.01 -9.20 8.05
CA THR A 56 -5.81 -8.77 6.90
C THR A 56 -5.29 -7.43 6.37
N ARG A 57 -5.06 -6.46 7.25
CA ARG A 57 -4.52 -5.14 6.89
C ARG A 57 -3.14 -5.24 6.26
N LEU A 58 -2.28 -6.11 6.79
CA LEU A 58 -0.93 -6.34 6.29
C LEU A 58 -0.97 -6.94 4.88
N HIS A 59 -1.84 -7.93 4.64
CA HIS A 59 -2.04 -8.53 3.32
C HIS A 59 -2.43 -7.47 2.28
N TRP A 60 -3.50 -6.71 2.54
CA TRP A 60 -3.98 -5.71 1.57
C TRP A 60 -3.00 -4.56 1.37
N THR A 61 -2.31 -4.09 2.43
CA THR A 61 -1.31 -3.03 2.32
C THR A 61 -0.13 -3.44 1.43
N ARG A 62 0.23 -4.74 1.41
CA ARG A 62 1.23 -5.27 0.46
C ARG A 62 0.74 -5.23 -0.98
N GLU A 63 -0.51 -5.57 -1.25
CA GLU A 63 -1.10 -5.47 -2.59
C GLU A 63 -1.17 -4.01 -3.06
N TYR A 64 -1.53 -3.07 -2.18
CA TYR A 64 -1.47 -1.64 -2.48
C TYR A 64 -0.05 -1.18 -2.80
N LEU A 65 0.95 -1.65 -2.04
CA LEU A 65 2.36 -1.33 -2.29
C LEU A 65 2.84 -1.88 -3.64
N LYS A 66 2.42 -3.09 -4.00
CA LYS A 66 2.68 -3.68 -5.32
C LYS A 66 2.09 -2.83 -6.43
N ARG A 67 0.85 -2.38 -6.28
CA ARG A 67 0.16 -1.52 -7.26
C ARG A 67 0.81 -0.14 -7.38
N ALA A 68 1.21 0.46 -6.26
CA ALA A 68 1.92 1.74 -6.24
C ALA A 68 3.29 1.65 -6.94
N LYS A 69 4.04 0.56 -6.72
CA LYS A 69 5.30 0.30 -7.44
C LYS A 69 5.10 0.14 -8.95
N GLN A 70 4.04 -0.56 -9.37
CA GLN A 70 3.70 -0.69 -10.79
C GLN A 70 3.36 0.68 -11.41
N ALA A 71 2.52 1.47 -10.75
CA ALA A 71 2.16 2.81 -11.20
C ALA A 71 3.38 3.74 -11.31
N TYR A 72 4.31 3.64 -10.36
CA TYR A 72 5.57 4.38 -10.39
C TYR A 72 6.45 4.00 -11.58
N ALA A 73 6.56 2.70 -11.87
CA ALA A 73 7.34 2.18 -13.00
C ALA A 73 6.73 2.57 -14.35
N LEU A 74 5.40 2.51 -14.49
CA LEU A 74 4.70 2.95 -15.70
C LEU A 74 4.89 4.46 -15.94
N ASN A 75 4.85 5.28 -14.89
CA ASN A 75 5.15 6.71 -15.02
C ASN A 75 6.60 7.00 -15.44
N SER A 76 7.56 6.10 -15.22
CA SER A 76 8.90 6.21 -15.85
C SER A 76 8.93 5.80 -17.32
N SER A 77 7.96 5.01 -17.79
CA SER A 77 7.97 4.41 -19.13
C SER A 77 7.04 5.10 -20.13
N ILE A 78 6.16 6.01 -19.69
CA ILE A 78 5.24 6.76 -20.57
C ILE A 78 5.97 7.74 -21.51
N PHE A 79 7.24 8.08 -21.26
CA PHE A 79 8.05 8.83 -22.23
C PHE A 79 8.46 8.04 -23.48
N LEU A 80 8.22 6.71 -23.55
CA LEU A 80 8.65 5.88 -24.68
C LEU A 80 7.55 5.54 -25.70
N ASN A 81 6.30 5.99 -25.53
CA ASN A 81 5.20 5.68 -26.47
C ASN A 81 4.52 6.93 -27.07
N ILE A 82 5.22 8.07 -27.17
CA ILE A 82 4.72 9.29 -27.85
C ILE A 82 5.71 9.82 -28.93
N LEU A 83 6.61 8.99 -29.47
CA LEU A 83 7.42 9.34 -30.65
C LEU A 83 7.48 8.19 -31.65
#